data_AF-A0A432Z3N3-F1
#
_entry.id   AF-A0A432Z3N3-F1
#
_cell.length_a   1.000
_cell.length_b   1.000
_cell.length_c   1.000
_cell.angle_alpha   90.00
_cell.angle_beta   90.00
_cell.angle_gamma   90.00
#
_symmetry.space_group_name_H-M   'P 1'
#
loop_
_entity.id
_entity.type
_entity.pdbx_description
1 polymer ?
#
loop_
_entity_poly.entity_id
_entity_poly.type
_entity_poly.pdbx_seq_one_letter_code
_entity_poly.pdbx_strand_id
1 'polypeptide(L)' 'MTHQVDRDTTIFTHDEAVSLINHAVHPNNNHTHQIKDIGVIVGVLDMNHEVEVIVKFQSCVKQFTKLELFTKFTIEC' A
#
# COMPACT_ATOMS: atom_id res chain seq x y z
N MET A 1 29.46 -15.05 6.25
CA MET A 1 28.48 -14.98 5.15
C MET A 1 27.35 -14.10 5.65
N THR A 2 27.40 -12.82 5.32
CA THR A 2 26.41 -11.83 5.73
C THR A 2 25.16 -12.07 4.89
N HIS A 3 24.04 -12.40 5.54
CA HIS A 3 22.75 -12.44 4.88
C HIS A 3 22.41 -11.01 4.43
N GLN A 4 22.66 -10.74 3.15
CA GLN A 4 22.12 -9.60 2.45
C GLN A 4 20.62 -9.87 2.32
N VAL A 5 19.85 -9.40 3.31
CA VAL A 5 18.39 -9.40 3.24
C VAL A 5 18.02 -8.62 2.00
N ASP A 6 17.36 -9.28 1.06
CA ASP A 6 16.93 -8.74 -0.24
C ASP A 6 16.12 -7.45 0.00
N ARG A 7 16.74 -6.29 -0.25
CA ARG A 7 16.07 -4.99 -0.14
C ARG A 7 14.92 -4.83 -1.15
N ASP A 8 14.91 -5.67 -2.19
CA ASP A 8 13.97 -5.58 -3.31
C ASP A 8 12.55 -6.08 -3.00
N THR A 9 12.33 -6.76 -1.87
CA THR A 9 10.98 -7.24 -1.50
C THR A 9 10.23 -6.30 -0.56
N THR A 10 10.93 -5.36 0.10
CA THR A 10 10.36 -4.54 1.18
C THR A 10 9.87 -3.17 0.74
N ILE A 11 10.28 -2.68 -0.43
CA ILE A 11 9.94 -1.36 -0.97
C ILE A 11 9.21 -1.54 -2.30
N PHE A 12 8.29 -0.63 -2.64
CA PHE A 12 7.71 -0.61 -3.97
C PHE A 12 8.75 -0.19 -5.01
N THR A 13 8.70 -0.79 -6.20
CA THR A 13 9.23 -0.10 -7.38
C THR A 13 8.25 0.99 -7.82
N HIS A 14 8.73 2.00 -8.52
CA HIS A 14 7.86 3.07 -9.05
C HIS A 14 6.75 2.50 -9.94
N ASP A 15 7.10 1.61 -10.88
CA ASP A 15 6.14 0.98 -11.79
C ASP A 15 5.12 0.10 -11.06
N GLU A 16 5.57 -0.64 -10.04
CA GLU A 16 4.68 -1.41 -9.18
C GLU A 16 3.67 -0.49 -8.47
N ALA A 17 4.13 0.59 -7.83
CA ALA A 17 3.24 1.52 -7.14
C ALA A 17 2.24 2.21 -8.09
N VAL A 18 2.69 2.60 -9.29
CA VAL A 18 1.82 3.20 -10.32
C VAL A 18 0.78 2.20 -10.83
N SER A 19 1.17 0.93 -11.00
CA SER A 19 0.24 -0.12 -11.44
C SER A 19 -0.93 -0.35 -10.48
N LEU A 20 -0.76 0.03 -9.21
CA LEU A 20 -1.78 -0.11 -8.17
C LEU A 20 -2.79 1.06 -8.14
N ILE A 21 -2.59 2.13 -8.90
CA ILE A 21 -3.51 3.27 -8.91
C ILE A 21 -4.90 2.82 -9.40
N ASN A 22 -5.94 3.33 -8.74
CA ASN A 22 -7.36 2.98 -8.89
C ASN A 22 -7.76 1.62 -8.32
N HIS A 23 -6.84 0.82 -7.78
CA HIS A 23 -7.23 -0.40 -7.08
C HIS A 23 -7.76 -0.11 -5.67
N ALA A 24 -8.79 -0.86 -5.29
CA ALA A 24 -9.38 -0.79 -3.96
C ALA A 24 -8.53 -1.58 -2.95
N VAL A 25 -8.51 -1.12 -1.70
CA VAL A 25 -7.87 -1.82 -0.59
C VAL A 25 -8.87 -2.10 0.51
N HIS A 26 -8.84 -3.33 1.02
CA HIS A 26 -9.73 -3.86 2.05
C HIS A 26 -8.95 -4.31 3.28
N PRO A 27 -9.40 -4.07 4.52
CA PRO A 27 -8.69 -4.51 5.70
C PRO A 27 -8.47 -6.04 5.74
N ASN A 28 -7.28 -6.50 6.14
CA ASN A 28 -6.95 -7.93 6.25
C ASN A 28 -7.59 -8.65 7.45
N ASN A 29 -8.56 -8.04 8.12
CA ASN A 29 -9.19 -8.62 9.29
C ASN A 29 -10.45 -9.43 8.93
N ASN A 30 -10.74 -10.45 9.73
CA ASN A 30 -11.89 -11.34 9.57
C ASN A 30 -13.21 -10.73 10.09
N HIS A 31 -13.24 -9.41 10.31
CA HIS A 31 -14.42 -8.72 10.81
C HIS A 31 -15.20 -8.11 9.65
N THR A 32 -16.49 -7.86 9.87
CA THR A 32 -17.31 -7.12 8.90
C THR A 32 -16.67 -5.76 8.64
N HIS A 33 -16.15 -5.56 7.43
CA HIS A 33 -15.50 -4.31 7.05
C HIS A 33 -16.53 -3.18 7.06
N GLN A 34 -16.21 -2.09 7.74
CA GLN A 34 -17.01 -0.88 7.62
C GLN A 34 -16.58 -0.16 6.34
N ILE A 35 -17.54 0.43 5.62
CA ILE A 35 -17.26 1.17 4.37
C ILE A 35 -16.16 2.23 4.56
N LYS A 36 -16.09 2.84 5.74
CA LYS A 36 -15.08 3.85 6.08
C LYS A 36 -13.63 3.32 6.04
N ASP A 37 -13.45 2.01 6.16
CA ASP A 37 -12.15 1.33 6.22
C ASP A 37 -11.72 0.79 4.84
N ILE A 38 -12.58 0.90 3.83
CA ILE A 38 -12.27 0.63 2.42
C ILE A 38 -11.64 1.89 1.83
N GLY A 39 -10.51 1.71 1.14
CA GLY A 39 -9.79 2.79 0.48
C GLY A 39 -9.57 2.53 -1.00
N VAL A 40 -9.15 3.56 -1.72
CA VAL A 40 -8.67 3.45 -3.11
C VAL A 40 -7.28 4.05 -3.18
N ILE A 41 -6.36 3.37 -3.87
CA ILE A 41 -5.03 3.90 -4.15
C ILE A 41 -5.19 4.99 -5.22
N VAL A 42 -4.82 6.23 -4.89
CA VAL A 42 -5.06 7.42 -5.74
C VAL A 42 -3.78 8.12 -6.18
N GLY A 43 -2.61 7.64 -5.74
CA GLY A 43 -1.35 8.24 -6.13
C GLY A 43 -0.15 7.54 -5.51
N VAL A 44 1.02 8.01 -5.90
CA VAL A 44 2.33 7.52 -5.47
C VAL A 44 3.13 8.71 -4.95
N LEU A 45 3.81 8.51 -3.84
CA LEU A 45 4.83 9.43 -3.33
C LEU A 45 6.18 8.75 -3.47
N ASP A 46 7.06 9.37 -4.25
CA ASP A 46 8.44 8.91 -4.47
C ASP A 46 9.39 9.97 -3.91
N MET A 47 10.05 9.66 -2.80
CA MET A 47 10.94 10.60 -2.12
C MET A 47 12.08 9.87 -1.42
N ASN A 48 13.31 10.38 -1.57
CA ASN A 48 14.49 9.89 -0.84
C ASN A 48 14.72 8.36 -0.90
N HIS A 49 14.48 7.75 -2.07
CA HIS A 49 14.62 6.30 -2.32
C HIS A 49 13.56 5.41 -1.66
N GLU A 50 12.45 5.98 -1.22
CA GLU A 50 11.29 5.24 -0.75
C GLU A 50 10.07 5.59 -1.61
N VAL A 51 9.37 4.54 -2.05
CA VAL A 51 8.14 4.65 -2.84
C VAL A 51 6.99 4.17 -1.97
N GLU A 52 6.03 5.06 -1.75
CA GLU A 52 4.82 4.82 -0.97
C GLU A 52 3.58 5.03 -1.83
N VAL A 53 2.49 4.34 -1.49
CA VAL A 53 1.19 4.58 -2.12
C VAL A 53 0.33 5.48 -1.26
N ILE A 54 -0.44 6.35 -1.90
CA ILE A 54 -1.42 7.23 -1.26
C ILE A 54 -2.79 6.58 -1.39
N VAL A 55 -3.44 6.32 -0.26
CA VAL A 55 -4.79 5.73 -0.20
C VAL A 55 -5.79 6.77 0.29
N LYS A 56 -6.85 6.98 -0.49
CA LYS A 56 -8.01 7.77 -0.09
C LYS A 56 -9.04 6.85 0.56
N PHE A 57 -9.29 7.08 1.84
CA PHE A 57 -10.44 6.52 2.57
C PHE A 57 -11.56 7.55 2.60
N GLN A 58 -12.76 7.15 3.05
CA GLN A 58 -13.88 8.07 3.21
C GLN A 58 -13.52 9.30 4.06
N SER A 59 -12.90 9.09 5.22
CA SER A 59 -12.63 10.14 6.21
C SER A 59 -11.28 10.84 6.07
N CYS A 60 -10.31 10.23 5.38
CA CYS A 60 -8.93 10.73 5.35
C CYS A 60 -8.16 10.29 4.11
N VAL A 61 -6.95 10.83 3.96
CA VAL A 61 -5.93 10.38 3.03
C VAL A 61 -4.72 9.95 3.86
N LYS A 62 -4.14 8.79 3.55
CA LYS A 62 -2.95 8.26 4.23
C LYS A 62 -1.97 7.73 3.20
N GLN A 63 -0.69 7.73 3.56
CA GLN A 63 0.37 7.07 2.80
C GLN A 63 0.77 5.76 3.47
N PHE A 64 1.23 4.79 2.69
CA PHE A 64 1.69 3.50 3.19
C PHE A 64 2.92 3.04 2.42
N THR A 65 3.90 2.54 3.17
CA THR A 65 4.96 1.70 2.61
C THR A 65 4.39 0.37 2.13
N LYS A 66 5.15 -0.36 1.30
CA LYS A 66 4.78 -1.70 0.82
C LYS A 66 4.44 -2.66 1.95
N LEU A 67 5.33 -2.72 2.96
CA LEU A 67 5.13 -3.59 4.12
C LEU A 67 3.85 -3.23 4.88
N GLU A 68 3.60 -1.95 5.14
CA GLU A 68 2.42 -1.54 5.89
C GLU A 68 1.13 -1.82 5.13
N LEU A 69 1.13 -1.57 3.82
CA LEU A 69 -0.04 -1.79 2.97
C LEU A 69 -0.44 -3.27 3.00
N PHE A 70 0.49 -4.18 2.68
CA PHE A 70 0.20 -5.62 2.62
C PHE A 70 -0.01 -6.26 3.99
N THR A 71 0.51 -5.66 5.06
CA THR A 71 0.21 -6.12 6.43
C THR A 71 -1.23 -5.78 6.81
N LYS A 72 -1.69 -4.57 6.49
CA LYS A 72 -2.99 -4.04 6.95
C LYS A 72 -4.13 -4.34 5.98
N PHE A 73 -3.84 -4.48 4.69
CA PHE A 73 -4.84 -4.52 3.63
C PHE A 73 -4.54 -5.58 2.54
N THR A 74 -5.60 -5.98 1.85
CA THR A 74 -5.57 -6.75 0.60
C THR A 74 -5.99 -5.81 -0.52
N ILE A 75 -5.35 -5.93 -1.67
CA ILE A 75 -5.66 -5.16 -2.88
C ILE A 75 -6.59 -5.99 -3.76
N GLU A 76 -7.68 -5.40 -4.23
CA GLU A 76 -8.58 -6.02 -5.20
C GLU A 76 -8.09 -5.71 -6.61
N CYS A 77 -7.58 -6.74 -7.31
CA CYS A 77 -7.02 -6.65 -8.66
C CYS A 77 -8.03 -7.02 -9.74
#